data_AF-A0A317G2Z2-F1
#
_entry.id   AF-A0A317G2Z2-F1
#
_cell.length_a   1.000
_cell.length_b   1.000
_cell.length_c   1.000
_cell.angle_alpha   90.00
_cell.angle_beta   90.00
_cell.angle_gamma   90.00
#
_symmetry.space_group_name_H-M   'P 1'
#
loop_
_entity.id
_entity.type
_entity.pdbx_description
1 polymer ?
#
loop_
_entity_poly.entity_id
_entity_poly.type
_entity_poly.pdbx_seq_one_letter_code
_entity_poly.pdbx_strand_id
1 'polypeptide(L)'
;MDKLALSALKYSELLGYEYIVVLGRKEKTRKIRIIFSEDNWFHICGLHKLEDIAFPVRHKDIFNSVLKSIDNNNPQETIYTYDHISKSLFFEGNHVDARLDGCIDTLLSVNYTNN
;
A
#
# COMPACT_ATOMS: atom_id res chain seq x y z
N MET A 1 1.20 -14.13 8.62
CA MET A 1 1.04 -12.68 8.86
C MET A 1 -0.21 -12.24 8.13
N ASP A 2 -1.02 -11.36 8.72
CA ASP A 2 -2.22 -10.81 8.07
C ASP A 2 -1.84 -10.12 6.73
N LYS A 3 -2.62 -10.32 5.66
CA LYS A 3 -2.27 -9.85 4.30
C LYS A 3 -2.30 -8.32 4.19
N LEU A 4 -3.24 -7.66 4.86
CA LEU A 4 -3.31 -6.20 4.89
C LEU A 4 -2.05 -5.64 5.59
N ALA A 5 -1.70 -6.23 6.73
CA ALA A 5 -0.49 -5.91 7.47
C ALA A 5 0.80 -6.15 6.67
N LEU A 6 0.88 -7.27 5.94
CA LEU A 6 2.03 -7.58 5.10
C LEU A 6 2.18 -6.56 3.97
N SER A 7 1.07 -6.13 3.36
CA SER A 7 1.11 -5.09 2.32
C SER A 7 1.60 -3.74 2.88
N ALA A 8 1.18 -3.36 4.10
CA ALA A 8 1.61 -2.13 4.74
C ALA A 8 3.11 -2.19 5.07
N LEU A 9 3.58 -3.32 5.61
CA LEU A 9 4.99 -3.56 5.88
C LEU A 9 5.83 -3.44 4.61
N LYS A 10 5.42 -4.09 3.52
CA LYS A 10 6.15 -4.02 2.25
C LYS A 10 6.13 -2.62 1.65
N TYR A 11 4.99 -1.94 1.68
CA TYR A 11 4.91 -0.55 1.23
C TYR A 11 5.81 0.39 2.07
N SER A 12 5.96 0.13 3.37
CA SER A 12 6.81 0.95 4.25
C SER A 12 8.27 1.01 3.79
N GLU A 13 8.75 -0.04 3.10
CA GLU A 13 10.10 -0.07 2.53
C GLU A 13 10.28 0.95 1.38
N LEU A 14 9.21 1.46 0.78
CA LEU A 14 9.24 2.51 -0.24
C LEU A 14 9.23 3.92 0.36
N LEU A 15 8.91 4.07 1.65
CA LEU A 15 8.89 5.37 2.31
C LEU A 15 10.31 5.94 2.38
N GLY A 16 10.43 7.24 2.10
CA GLY A 16 11.73 7.93 2.02
C GLY A 16 12.46 7.75 0.69
N TYR A 17 11.97 6.89 -0.22
CA TYR A 17 12.46 6.81 -1.59
C TYR A 17 11.66 7.70 -2.53
N GLU A 18 12.33 8.18 -3.57
CA GLU A 18 11.75 8.92 -4.68
C GLU A 18 12.21 8.30 -5.99
N TYR A 19 11.27 8.11 -6.92
CA TYR A 19 11.59 7.65 -8.27
C TYR A 19 11.41 8.78 -9.26
N ILE A 20 12.46 9.04 -10.04
CA ILE A 20 12.44 10.00 -11.14
C ILE A 20 12.44 9.21 -12.44
N VAL A 21 11.26 9.08 -13.05
CA VAL A 21 11.11 8.45 -14.36
C VAL A 21 11.38 9.50 -15.44
N VAL A 22 12.45 9.31 -16.20
CA VAL A 22 12.81 10.19 -17.32
C VAL A 22 12.29 9.58 -18.62
N LEU A 23 11.23 10.18 -19.16
CA LEU A 23 10.65 9.80 -20.44
C LEU A 23 11.26 10.64 -21.56
N GLY A 24 12.00 10.00 -22.46
CA GLY A 24 12.53 10.63 -23.68
C GLY A 24 11.73 10.24 -24.91
N ARG A 25 11.28 11.22 -25.71
CA ARG A 25 10.80 10.98 -27.08
C ARG A 25 11.24 12.14 -27.97
N LYS A 26 12.02 11.83 -29.02
CA LYS A 26 12.56 12.76 -30.05
C LYS A 26 12.83 14.17 -29.52
N GLU A 27 14.04 14.37 -29.00
CA GLU A 27 14.59 15.66 -28.52
C GLU A 27 13.91 16.28 -27.29
N LYS A 28 12.79 15.70 -26.79
CA LYS A 28 12.12 16.17 -25.58
C LYS A 28 12.21 15.13 -24.47
N THR A 29 12.60 15.59 -23.29
CA THR A 29 12.58 14.80 -22.05
C THR A 29 11.50 15.34 -21.11
N ARG A 30 10.76 14.43 -20.48
CA ARG A 30 9.82 14.72 -19.38
C ARG A 30 10.25 13.92 -18.16
N LYS A 31 10.28 14.56 -17.00
CA LYS A 31 10.53 13.89 -15.73
C LYS A 31 9.20 13.70 -15.00
N ILE A 32 8.90 12.47 -14.62
CA ILE A 32 7.81 12.14 -13.70
C ILE A 32 8.44 11.81 -12.36
N ARG A 33 8.02 12.50 -11.31
CA ARG A 33 8.47 12.30 -9.94
C ARG A 33 7.42 11.51 -9.19
N ILE A 34 7.79 10.35 -8.65
CA ILE A 34 6.92 9.49 -7.83
C ILE A 34 7.46 9.53 -6.40
N ILE A 35 6.59 9.92 -5.47
CA ILE A 35 6.87 10.02 -4.04
C ILE A 35 5.85 9.15 -3.31
N PHE A 36 6.33 8.34 -2.38
CA PHE A 36 5.48 7.49 -1.55
C PHE A 36 5.24 8.15 -0.19
N SER A 37 4.00 8.04 0.29
CA SER A 37 3.57 8.54 1.60
C SER A 37 2.63 7.53 2.22
N GLU A 38 2.43 7.58 3.53
CA GLU A 38 1.55 6.65 4.23
C GLU A 38 0.10 6.74 3.72
N ASP A 39 -0.35 7.94 3.36
CA ASP A 39 -1.70 8.15 2.79
C ASP A 39 -1.86 7.47 1.42
N ASN A 40 -0.80 7.42 0.60
CA ASN A 40 -0.85 6.83 -0.72
C ASN A 40 -1.12 5.32 -0.67
N TRP A 41 -0.62 4.62 0.36
CA TRP A 41 -0.89 3.18 0.56
C TRP A 41 -2.40 2.89 0.58
N PHE A 42 -3.17 3.66 1.35
CA PHE A 42 -4.61 3.49 1.48
C PHE A 42 -5.34 3.60 0.13
N HIS A 43 -4.87 4.49 -0.74
CA HIS A 43 -5.42 4.65 -2.08
C HIS A 43 -4.98 3.55 -3.05
N ILE A 44 -3.71 3.17 -3.02
CA ILE A 44 -3.15 2.13 -3.88
C ILE A 44 -3.82 0.78 -3.61
N CYS A 45 -3.95 0.41 -2.33
CA CYS A 45 -4.64 -0.80 -1.89
C CYS A 45 -6.16 -0.78 -2.16
N GLY A 46 -6.74 0.39 -2.50
CA GLY A 46 -8.15 0.49 -2.84
C GLY A 46 -9.09 0.58 -1.65
N LEU A 47 -8.58 0.82 -0.43
CA LEU A 47 -9.39 0.89 0.79
C LEU A 47 -10.40 2.05 0.76
N HIS A 48 -10.04 3.15 0.12
CA HIS A 48 -10.94 4.30 -0.11
C HIS A 48 -12.19 3.97 -0.95
N LYS A 49 -12.27 2.76 -1.53
CA LYS A 49 -13.42 2.28 -2.31
C LYS A 49 -14.36 1.37 -1.52
N LEU A 50 -14.01 1.01 -0.29
CA LEU A 50 -14.88 0.19 0.57
C LEU A 50 -15.87 1.11 1.30
N GLU A 51 -16.92 1.51 0.59
CA GLU A 51 -17.86 2.56 1.04
C GLU A 51 -18.73 2.13 2.24
N ASP A 52 -18.79 0.83 2.53
CA ASP A 52 -19.48 0.24 3.67
C ASP A 52 -18.62 0.11 4.94
N ILE A 53 -17.31 0.43 4.86
CA ILE A 53 -16.41 0.44 6.01
C ILE A 53 -16.09 1.89 6.40
N ALA A 54 -16.34 2.21 7.67
CA ALA A 54 -16.01 3.52 8.22
C ALA A 54 -14.51 3.64 8.52
N PHE A 55 -13.80 4.36 7.65
CA PHE A 55 -12.40 4.71 7.84
C PHE A 55 -12.23 6.13 8.43
N PRO A 56 -11.20 6.36 9.27
CA PRO A 56 -10.81 7.70 9.69
C PRO A 56 -10.44 8.58 8.50
N VAL A 57 -10.69 9.88 8.62
CA VAL A 57 -10.36 10.89 7.59
C VAL A 57 -8.86 10.93 7.29
N ARG A 58 -8.02 10.65 8.28
CA ARG A 58 -6.56 10.63 8.12
C ARG A 58 -6.11 9.22 7.77
N HIS A 59 -5.95 8.95 6.47
CA HIS A 59 -5.63 7.62 5.98
C HIS A 59 -4.31 7.05 6.51
N LYS A 60 -3.30 7.91 6.77
CA LYS A 60 -2.06 7.53 7.44
C LYS A 60 -2.27 6.90 8.82
N ASP A 61 -3.36 7.23 9.52
CA ASP A 61 -3.63 6.66 10.85
C ASP A 61 -3.96 5.16 10.71
N ILE A 62 -4.58 4.76 9.60
CA ILE A 62 -4.89 3.37 9.28
C ILE A 62 -3.61 2.62 8.96
N PHE A 63 -2.76 3.18 8.08
CA PHE A 63 -1.44 2.60 7.77
C PHE A 63 -0.61 2.36 9.04
N ASN A 64 -0.52 3.39 9.90
CA ASN A 64 0.23 3.30 11.16
C ASN A 64 -0.39 2.31 12.15
N SER A 65 -1.72 2.23 12.23
CA SER A 65 -2.42 1.26 13.08
C SER A 65 -2.16 -0.17 12.63
N VAL A 66 -2.24 -0.43 11.32
CA VAL A 66 -1.95 -1.73 10.71
C VAL A 66 -0.49 -2.11 10.87
N LEU A 67 0.46 -1.18 10.73
CA LEU A 67 1.88 -1.48 10.98
C LEU A 67 2.15 -1.83 12.44
N LYS A 68 1.55 -1.11 13.38
CA LYS A 68 1.72 -1.36 14.82
C LYS A 68 1.18 -2.72 15.26
N SER A 69 0.17 -3.27 14.59
CA SER A 69 -0.35 -4.59 14.92
C SER A 69 0.62 -5.73 14.62
N ILE A 70 1.74 -5.45 13.94
CA ILE A 70 2.81 -6.39 13.62
C ILE A 70 3.90 -6.42 14.71
N ASP A 71 3.92 -5.43 15.61
CA ASP A 71 4.92 -5.36 16.67
C ASP A 71 4.76 -6.54 17.64
N ASN A 72 5.64 -7.53 17.50
CA ASN A 72 5.62 -8.74 18.34
C ASN A 72 5.95 -8.46 19.81
N ASN A 73 6.59 -7.32 20.12
CA ASN A 73 6.92 -6.95 21.49
C ASN A 73 5.77 -6.21 22.19
N ASN A 74 4.85 -5.63 21.42
CA ASN A 74 3.68 -4.94 21.93
C ASN A 74 2.54 -4.95 20.90
N PRO A 75 1.89 -6.11 20.68
CA PRO A 75 0.87 -6.24 19.66
C PRO A 75 -0.33 -5.36 20.03
N GLN A 76 -0.54 -4.30 19.27
CA GLN A 76 -1.76 -3.49 19.38
C GLN A 76 -2.86 -4.11 18.53
N GLU A 77 -4.04 -4.26 19.11
CA GLU A 77 -5.22 -4.65 18.34
C GLU A 77 -5.57 -3.54 17.35
N THR A 78 -5.64 -3.90 16.07
CA THR A 78 -6.28 -3.09 15.04
C THR A 78 -7.57 -3.77 14.64
N ILE A 79 -8.63 -2.99 14.45
CA ILE A 79 -9.88 -3.49 13.88
C ILE A 79 -9.76 -3.76 12.37
N TYR A 80 -8.74 -3.19 11.72
CA TYR A 80 -8.50 -3.34 10.29
C TYR A 80 -7.59 -4.52 10.02
N THR A 81 -8.20 -5.67 9.73
CA THR A 81 -7.52 -6.89 9.28
C THR A 81 -7.95 -7.23 7.86
N TYR A 82 -7.22 -8.13 7.19
CA TYR A 82 -7.65 -8.66 5.90
C TYR A 82 -9.05 -9.28 5.99
N ASP A 83 -9.32 -10.08 7.02
CA ASP A 83 -10.64 -10.68 7.26
C ASP A 83 -11.74 -9.63 7.50
N HIS A 84 -11.43 -8.50 8.14
CA HIS A 84 -12.39 -7.42 8.31
C HIS A 84 -12.73 -6.74 6.98
N ILE A 85 -11.71 -6.37 6.19
CA ILE A 85 -11.94 -5.63 4.93
C ILE A 85 -12.49 -6.52 3.81
N SER A 86 -12.21 -7.82 3.83
CA SER A 86 -12.69 -8.78 2.82
C SER A 86 -14.20 -9.02 2.88
N LYS A 87 -14.83 -8.66 4.00
CA LYS A 87 -16.28 -8.73 4.20
C LYS A 87 -17.05 -7.58 3.53
N SER A 88 -16.35 -6.54 3.06
CA SER A 88 -16.99 -5.44 2.33
C SER A 88 -17.63 -5.92 1.03
N LEU A 89 -18.83 -5.41 0.72
CA LEU A 89 -19.52 -5.65 -0.54
C LEU A 89 -18.74 -5.11 -1.76
N PHE A 90 -17.81 -4.18 -1.51
CA PHE A 90 -17.01 -3.51 -2.52
C PHE A 90 -15.62 -4.13 -2.69
N PHE A 91 -15.29 -5.17 -1.93
CA PHE A 91 -13.94 -5.74 -1.89
C PHE A 91 -13.53 -6.35 -3.24
N GLU A 92 -14.32 -7.29 -3.75
CA GLU A 92 -14.06 -7.96 -5.03
C GLU A 92 -14.16 -7.00 -6.22
N GLY A 93 -15.22 -6.18 -6.25
CA GLY A 93 -15.49 -5.25 -7.35
C GLY A 93 -14.43 -4.16 -7.53
N ASN A 94 -13.67 -3.84 -6.46
CA ASN A 94 -12.55 -2.89 -6.53
C ASN A 94 -11.18 -3.58 -6.61
N HIS A 95 -11.15 -4.91 -6.70
CA HIS A 95 -9.95 -5.73 -6.78
C HIS A 95 -8.97 -5.46 -5.62
N VAL A 96 -9.50 -5.26 -4.40
CA VAL A 96 -8.66 -4.92 -3.24
C VAL A 96 -7.63 -6.01 -2.97
N ASP A 97 -8.00 -7.29 -3.10
CA ASP A 97 -7.07 -8.40 -2.91
C ASP A 97 -5.83 -8.33 -3.83
N ALA A 98 -6.07 -8.15 -5.14
CA ALA A 98 -4.99 -8.04 -6.13
C ALA A 98 -4.15 -6.76 -5.94
N ARG A 99 -4.75 -5.67 -5.45
CA ARG A 99 -4.01 -4.44 -5.11
C ARG A 99 -3.10 -4.65 -3.90
N LEU A 100 -3.56 -5.40 -2.90
CA LEU A 100 -2.73 -5.78 -1.76
C LEU A 100 -1.56 -6.66 -2.22
N ASP A 101 -1.79 -7.64 -3.09
CA ASP A 101 -0.73 -8.45 -3.70
C ASP A 101 0.28 -7.57 -4.45
N GLY A 102 -0.20 -6.60 -5.24
CA GLY A 102 0.67 -5.65 -5.92
C GLY A 102 1.63 -4.94 -4.96
N CYS A 103 1.16 -4.47 -3.80
CA CYS A 103 2.02 -3.85 -2.79
C CYS A 103 3.03 -4.85 -2.17
N ILE A 104 2.67 -6.12 -2.03
CA ILE A 104 3.54 -7.16 -1.49
C ILE A 104 4.65 -7.53 -2.49
N ASP A 105 4.28 -7.66 -3.77
CA ASP A 105 5.16 -8.13 -4.85
C ASP A 105 6.12 -7.05 -5.38
N THR A 106 5.85 -5.77 -5.09
CA THR A 106 6.60 -4.61 -5.63
C THR A 106 8.11 -4.67 -5.32
N LEU A 107 8.54 -5.46 -4.33
CA LEU A 107 9.95 -5.57 -3.91
C LEU A 107 10.72 -6.78 -4.49
N LEU A 108 10.04 -7.73 -5.13
CA LEU A 108 10.70 -8.92 -5.69
C LEU A 108 11.22 -8.70 -7.13
N SER A 109 10.70 -7.72 -7.86
CA SER A 109 11.03 -7.50 -9.27
C SER A 109 12.16 -6.50 -9.51
N VAL A 110 12.54 -5.66 -8.54
CA VAL A 110 13.60 -4.64 -8.70
C VAL A 110 15.01 -5.23 -8.53
N ASN A 111 15.14 -6.41 -7.92
CA ASN A 111 16.44 -7.07 -7.69
C ASN A 111 17.01 -7.82 -8.91
N TYR A 112 16.35 -7.78 -10.08
CA TYR A 112 16.76 -8.55 -11.26
C TYR A 112 17.37 -7.74 -12.43
N THR A 113 17.67 -6.45 -12.25
CA THR A 113 18.28 -5.64 -13.32
C THR A 113 19.54 -4.89 -12.85
N ASN A 114 20.48 -5.62 -12.25
CA ASN A 114 21.88 -5.21 -12.16
C ASN A 114 22.77 -6.47 -12.27
N ASN A 115 22.98 -6.95 -13.50
CA ASN A 115 24.11 -7.80 -13.92
C ASN A 115 24.45 -7.46 -15.36
#